data_AF-A0A952PAF3-F1
#
_entry.id   AF-A0A952PAF3-F1
#
_cell.length_a   1.000
_cell.length_b   1.000
_cell.length_c   1.000
_cell.angle_alpha   90.00
_cell.angle_beta   90.00
_cell.angle_gamma   90.00
#
_symmetry.space_group_name_H-M   'P 1'
#
loop_
_entity.id
_entity.type
_entity.pdbx_description
1 polymer ?
#
loop_
_entity_poly.entity_id
_entity_poly.type
_entity_poly.pdbx_seq_one_letter_code
_entity_poly.pdbx_strand_id
1 'polypeptide(L)'
;MAFTFFFRDRHTLELLAKLLKDYATGFSRIKIWDAGSAMGPEPYTFAMIMAETIGAEAFKRVQIISSDIDEYDKYGETINNAVYPKSELVRMPDDIFEKYFVSTEDPNLFKIVEPITSRMSFIKHDLLTLKPFEMNFHGIICKNVLLHFQPEQRIEVFKMFHNCLEPGGFIVNEQTQQLPSEVSHLFEKAVPDANIYRKI
;
A
#
# COMPACT_ATOMS: atom_id res chain seq x y z
N MET A 1 1.01 9.12 17.28
CA MET A 1 0.65 7.73 16.91
C MET A 1 -0.18 7.81 15.65
N ALA A 2 0.28 7.23 14.55
CA ALA A 2 -0.48 7.20 13.30
C ALA A 2 -1.73 6.32 13.48
N PHE A 3 -2.88 6.74 12.95
CA PHE A 3 -4.14 6.00 13.05
C PHE A 3 -4.45 5.30 11.72
N THR A 4 -4.48 3.98 11.75
CA THR A 4 -4.82 3.12 10.60
C THR A 4 -5.52 1.86 11.09
N PHE A 5 -6.26 1.19 10.21
CA PHE A 5 -6.98 -0.05 10.51
C PHE A 5 -7.15 -0.90 9.24
N PHE A 6 -7.32 -2.21 9.41
CA PHE A 6 -7.48 -3.15 8.31
C PHE A 6 -8.73 -2.83 7.48
N PHE A 7 -8.63 -2.96 6.15
CA PHE A 7 -9.72 -2.68 5.20
C PHE A 7 -10.22 -1.23 5.17
N ARG A 8 -9.41 -0.27 5.64
CA ARG A 8 -9.65 1.16 5.40
C ARG A 8 -9.62 1.47 3.89
N ASP A 9 -10.62 2.21 3.41
CA ASP A 9 -10.79 2.58 1.99
C ASP A 9 -10.81 1.38 1.04
N ARG A 10 -11.36 0.24 1.49
CA ARG A 10 -11.42 -1.04 0.76
C ARG A 10 -11.77 -0.88 -0.72
N HIS A 11 -12.80 -0.12 -1.05
CA HIS A 11 -13.24 0.09 -2.43
C HIS A 11 -12.11 0.64 -3.33
N THR A 12 -11.31 1.59 -2.83
CA THR A 12 -10.17 2.16 -3.57
C THR A 12 -9.08 1.13 -3.80
N LEU A 13 -8.78 0.32 -2.78
CA LEU A 13 -7.77 -0.73 -2.87
C LEU A 13 -8.21 -1.85 -3.82
N GLU A 14 -9.49 -2.22 -3.84
CA GLU A 14 -10.06 -3.18 -4.79
C GLU A 14 -9.99 -2.67 -6.24
N LEU A 15 -10.27 -1.39 -6.47
CA LEU A 15 -10.12 -0.76 -7.79
C LEU A 15 -8.66 -0.76 -8.24
N LEU A 16 -7.72 -0.38 -7.36
CA LEU A 16 -6.29 -0.44 -7.66
C LEU A 16 -5.85 -1.86 -8.03
N ALA A 17 -6.30 -2.88 -7.28
CA ALA A 17 -5.93 -4.26 -7.54
C ALA A 17 -6.42 -4.75 -8.91
N LYS A 18 -7.62 -4.35 -9.33
CA LYS A 18 -8.16 -4.64 -10.67
C LYS A 18 -7.32 -3.95 -11.77
N LEU A 19 -6.99 -2.68 -11.59
CA LEU A 19 -6.14 -1.95 -12.54
C LEU A 19 -4.75 -2.59 -12.68
N LEU A 20 -4.13 -2.96 -11.55
CA LEU A 20 -2.83 -3.64 -11.56
C LEU A 20 -2.90 -5.04 -12.15
N LYS A 21 -3.99 -5.79 -11.96
CA LYS A 21 -4.19 -7.10 -12.61
C LYS A 21 -4.07 -6.98 -14.12
N ASP A 22 -4.80 -6.04 -14.71
CA ASP A 22 -4.87 -5.88 -16.15
C ASP A 22 -3.54 -5.33 -16.69
N TYR A 23 -3.03 -4.27 -16.06
CA TYR A 23 -1.75 -3.64 -16.42
C TYR A 23 -0.55 -4.59 -16.29
N ALA A 24 -0.49 -5.36 -15.20
CA ALA A 24 0.72 -6.08 -14.84
C ALA A 24 0.80 -7.51 -15.45
N THR A 25 -0.12 -7.88 -16.35
CA THR A 25 -0.18 -9.22 -16.95
C THR A 25 1.16 -9.64 -17.59
N GLY A 26 1.85 -8.71 -18.27
CA GLY A 26 3.12 -8.95 -18.97
C GLY A 26 4.39 -8.88 -18.10
N PHE A 27 4.29 -8.48 -16.83
CA PHE A 27 5.48 -8.29 -16.00
C PHE A 27 5.83 -9.57 -15.22
N SER A 28 7.12 -9.86 -15.10
CA SER A 28 7.60 -10.99 -14.29
C SER A 28 7.43 -10.76 -12.78
N ARG A 29 7.31 -9.50 -12.36
CA ARG A 29 7.07 -9.07 -10.96
C ARG A 29 6.15 -7.86 -10.93
N ILE A 30 5.35 -7.75 -9.86
CA ILE A 30 4.46 -6.61 -9.61
C ILE A 30 4.96 -5.95 -8.32
N LYS A 31 5.68 -4.83 -8.47
CA LYS A 31 6.27 -4.09 -7.36
C LYS A 31 5.34 -2.96 -6.93
N ILE A 32 4.96 -2.95 -5.66
CA ILE A 32 4.09 -1.94 -5.06
C ILE A 32 4.84 -1.28 -3.91
N TRP A 33 4.72 0.03 -3.81
CA TRP A 33 5.18 0.80 -2.66
C TRP A 33 3.98 1.25 -1.83
N ASP A 34 3.91 0.88 -0.56
CA ASP A 34 3.01 1.45 0.43
C ASP A 34 3.77 2.50 1.26
N ALA A 35 3.50 3.78 1.00
CA ALA A 35 4.24 4.93 1.49
C ALA A 35 3.52 5.59 2.68
N GLY A 36 4.05 5.37 3.89
CA GLY A 36 3.51 5.78 5.18
C GLY A 36 2.60 4.73 5.79
N SER A 37 3.12 3.50 5.87
CA SER A 37 2.36 2.30 6.22
C SER A 37 1.95 2.20 7.69
N ALA A 38 2.54 3.02 8.57
CA ALA A 38 2.45 2.88 10.02
C ALA A 38 2.66 1.42 10.46
N MET A 39 1.78 0.87 11.31
CA MET A 39 1.88 -0.50 11.85
C MET A 39 1.53 -1.63 10.85
N GLY A 40 1.25 -1.32 9.58
CA GLY A 40 1.05 -2.33 8.54
C GLY A 40 -0.38 -2.77 8.14
N PRO A 41 -1.50 -2.31 8.74
CA PRO A 41 -2.82 -2.74 8.27
C PRO A 41 -3.11 -2.45 6.79
N GLU A 42 -2.68 -1.31 6.25
CA GLU A 42 -2.89 -0.93 4.84
C GLU A 42 -2.16 -1.87 3.85
N PRO A 43 -0.83 -2.08 3.96
CA PRO A 43 -0.12 -2.95 3.02
C PRO A 43 -0.59 -4.41 3.12
N TYR A 44 -0.93 -4.90 4.32
CA TYR A 44 -1.48 -6.26 4.47
C TYR A 44 -2.90 -6.40 3.90
N THR A 45 -3.75 -5.40 4.11
CA THR A 45 -5.06 -5.35 3.45
C THR A 45 -4.89 -5.43 1.94
N PHE A 46 -3.98 -4.63 1.38
CA PHE A 46 -3.75 -4.62 -0.05
C PHE A 46 -3.17 -5.94 -0.57
N ALA A 47 -2.26 -6.56 0.18
CA ALA A 47 -1.73 -7.89 -0.13
C ALA A 47 -2.84 -8.95 -0.24
N MET A 48 -3.77 -8.98 0.72
CA MET A 48 -4.91 -9.90 0.72
C MET A 48 -5.85 -9.63 -0.47
N ILE A 49 -6.19 -8.35 -0.73
CA ILE A 49 -7.03 -7.96 -1.87
C ILE A 49 -6.37 -8.36 -3.20
N MET A 50 -5.06 -8.13 -3.34
CA MET A 50 -4.30 -8.54 -4.53
C MET A 50 -4.36 -10.07 -4.70
N ALA A 51 -4.11 -10.84 -3.64
CA ALA A 51 -4.17 -12.30 -3.69
C ALA A 51 -5.53 -12.81 -4.16
N GLU A 52 -6.63 -12.23 -3.67
CA GLU A 52 -7.99 -12.57 -4.12
C GLU A 52 -8.27 -12.13 -5.56
N THR A 53 -7.70 -11.01 -5.99
CA THR A 53 -7.97 -10.42 -7.31
C THR A 53 -7.25 -11.15 -8.44
N ILE A 54 -5.99 -11.54 -8.23
CA ILE A 54 -5.14 -12.14 -9.27
C ILE A 54 -4.91 -13.65 -9.10
N GLY A 55 -5.29 -14.21 -7.96
CA GLY A 55 -5.12 -15.62 -7.62
C GLY A 55 -3.72 -15.95 -7.07
N ALA A 56 -3.64 -17.02 -6.29
CA ALA A 56 -2.45 -17.37 -5.50
C ALA A 56 -1.17 -17.54 -6.33
N GLU A 57 -1.25 -18.17 -7.51
CA GLU A 57 -0.07 -18.37 -8.37
C GLU A 57 0.47 -17.05 -8.93
N ALA A 58 -0.39 -16.18 -9.44
CA ALA A 58 0.03 -14.87 -9.94
C ALA A 58 0.53 -13.96 -8.80
N PHE A 59 -0.05 -14.10 -7.60
CA PHE A 59 0.34 -13.36 -6.40
C PHE A 59 1.77 -13.62 -5.94
N LYS A 60 2.37 -14.79 -6.25
CA LYS A 60 3.79 -15.06 -5.97
C LYS A 60 4.75 -14.03 -6.62
N ARG A 61 4.31 -13.38 -7.70
CA ARG A 61 5.06 -12.32 -8.40
C ARG A 61 4.94 -10.94 -7.74
N VAL A 62 4.03 -10.77 -6.79
CA VAL A 62 3.80 -9.50 -6.09
C VAL A 62 4.89 -9.27 -5.06
N GLN A 63 5.37 -8.03 -4.96
CA GLN A 63 6.24 -7.54 -3.91
C GLN A 63 5.67 -6.22 -3.40
N ILE A 64 5.32 -6.15 -2.12
CA ILE A 64 4.87 -4.93 -1.46
C ILE A 64 5.99 -4.48 -0.53
N ILE A 65 6.47 -3.26 -0.78
CA ILE A 65 7.47 -2.61 0.03
C ILE A 65 6.76 -1.51 0.81
N SER A 66 6.67 -1.70 2.11
CA SER A 66 6.08 -0.74 3.03
C SER A 66 7.17 0.17 3.56
N SER A 67 6.88 1.45 3.71
CA SER A 67 7.83 2.38 4.30
C SER A 67 7.18 3.37 5.23
N ASP A 68 7.92 3.78 6.24
CA ASP A 68 7.53 4.86 7.15
C ASP A 68 8.78 5.51 7.75
N ILE A 69 8.65 6.70 8.34
CA ILE A 69 9.74 7.33 9.09
C ILE A 69 10.09 6.51 10.34
N ASP A 70 9.10 5.82 10.92
CA ASP A 70 9.24 4.89 12.05
C ASP A 70 10.11 5.45 13.19
N GLU A 71 9.80 6.68 13.65
CA GLU A 71 10.60 7.42 14.63
C GLU A 71 10.90 6.66 15.94
N TYR A 72 10.10 5.63 16.24
CA TYR A 72 10.18 4.84 17.46
C TYR A 72 10.57 3.37 17.23
N ASP A 73 10.94 3.00 16.00
CA ASP A 73 11.39 1.66 15.62
C ASP A 73 10.38 0.53 15.89
N LYS A 74 9.08 0.83 15.78
CA LYS A 74 7.99 -0.11 16.09
C LYS A 74 7.29 -0.64 14.84
N TYR A 75 7.24 0.15 13.78
CA TYR A 75 6.48 -0.17 12.58
C TYR A 75 7.13 -1.31 11.83
N GLY A 76 8.45 -1.26 11.65
CA GLY A 76 9.19 -2.35 11.03
C GLY A 76 9.08 -3.67 11.78
N GLU A 77 9.19 -3.64 13.12
CA GLU A 77 9.02 -4.84 13.96
C GLU A 77 7.61 -5.43 13.81
N THR A 78 6.58 -4.59 13.89
CA THR A 78 5.18 -5.04 13.79
C THR A 78 4.90 -5.65 12.42
N ILE A 79 5.34 -5.00 11.34
CA ILE A 79 5.17 -5.52 9.98
C ILE A 79 5.94 -6.84 9.84
N ASN A 80 7.20 -6.93 10.27
CA ASN A 80 7.97 -8.17 10.14
C ASN A 80 7.36 -9.34 10.93
N ASN A 81 6.81 -9.08 12.11
CA ASN A 81 6.17 -10.10 12.94
C ASN A 81 4.77 -10.48 12.40
N ALA A 82 4.05 -9.52 11.83
CA ALA A 82 2.70 -9.64 11.29
C ALA A 82 1.69 -10.25 12.30
N VAL A 83 1.83 -9.89 13.57
CA VAL A 83 0.97 -10.32 14.67
C VAL A 83 0.16 -9.12 15.15
N TYR A 84 -1.16 -9.28 15.21
CA TYR A 84 -2.10 -8.22 15.56
C TYR A 84 -3.09 -8.69 16.63
N PRO A 85 -3.50 -7.82 17.54
CA PRO A 85 -4.52 -8.15 18.52
C PRO A 85 -5.88 -8.27 17.86
N LYS A 86 -6.72 -9.21 18.35
CA LYS A 86 -8.08 -9.45 17.84
C LYS A 86 -8.92 -8.17 17.78
N SER A 87 -8.72 -7.24 18.72
CA SER A 87 -9.39 -5.95 18.77
C SER A 87 -9.15 -5.06 17.54
N GLU A 88 -8.02 -5.20 16.85
CA GLU A 88 -7.71 -4.46 15.62
C GLU A 88 -8.29 -5.11 14.36
N LEU A 89 -8.69 -6.38 14.46
CA LEU A 89 -9.17 -7.19 13.34
C LEU A 89 -10.70 -7.20 13.23
N VAL A 90 -11.42 -6.58 14.17
CA VAL A 90 -12.89 -6.60 14.27
C VAL A 90 -13.64 -5.99 13.07
N ARG A 91 -12.94 -5.24 12.21
CA ARG A 91 -13.52 -4.61 11.00
C ARG A 91 -13.30 -5.44 9.74
N MET A 92 -12.60 -6.56 9.85
CA MET A 92 -12.31 -7.43 8.72
C MET A 92 -13.54 -8.26 8.33
N PRO A 93 -13.72 -8.57 7.03
CA PRO A 93 -14.65 -9.62 6.62
C PRO A 93 -14.25 -10.96 7.23
N ASP A 94 -15.21 -11.71 7.75
CA ASP A 94 -14.96 -12.97 8.47
C ASP A 94 -14.26 -14.01 7.58
N ASP A 95 -14.66 -14.12 6.31
CA ASP A 95 -14.08 -15.03 5.32
C ASP A 95 -12.61 -14.74 5.04
N ILE A 96 -12.24 -13.45 5.00
CA ILE A 96 -10.86 -13.00 4.83
C ILE A 96 -10.05 -13.27 6.11
N PHE A 97 -10.62 -12.99 7.28
CA PHE A 97 -9.96 -13.24 8.55
C PHE A 97 -9.64 -14.73 8.72
N GLU A 98 -10.62 -15.61 8.53
CA GLU A 98 -10.45 -17.07 8.63
C GLU A 98 -9.41 -17.61 7.64
N LYS A 99 -9.31 -17.00 6.46
CA LYS A 99 -8.38 -17.43 5.40
C LYS A 99 -6.94 -16.98 5.64
N TYR A 100 -6.74 -15.78 6.17
CA TYR A 100 -5.42 -15.13 6.21
C TYR A 100 -4.81 -14.96 7.59
N PHE A 101 -5.53 -15.29 8.65
CA PHE A 101 -5.03 -15.24 10.01
C PHE A 101 -5.05 -16.61 10.67
N VAL A 102 -4.03 -16.87 11.47
CA VAL A 102 -3.93 -18.05 12.34
C VAL A 102 -3.79 -17.62 13.79
N SER A 103 -4.41 -18.36 14.70
CA SER A 103 -4.24 -18.13 16.14
C SER A 103 -2.78 -18.35 16.55
N THR A 104 -2.31 -17.54 17.50
CA THR A 104 -1.03 -17.76 18.17
C THR A 104 -1.22 -18.55 19.47
N GLU A 105 -0.15 -18.74 20.25
CA GLU A 105 -0.24 -19.27 21.62
C GLU A 105 -1.06 -18.34 22.54
N ASP A 106 -1.03 -17.02 22.30
CA ASP A 106 -1.93 -16.07 22.95
C ASP A 106 -3.27 -16.03 22.19
N PRO A 107 -4.40 -16.35 22.85
CA PRO A 107 -5.71 -16.37 22.20
C PRO A 107 -6.21 -14.97 21.75
N ASN A 108 -5.57 -13.89 22.20
CA ASN A 108 -5.90 -12.53 21.79
C ASN A 108 -5.05 -12.05 20.61
N LEU A 109 -4.04 -12.80 20.20
CA LEU A 109 -3.14 -12.44 19.11
C LEU A 109 -3.30 -13.39 17.92
N PHE A 110 -3.31 -12.79 16.73
CA PHE A 110 -3.46 -13.49 15.47
C PHE A 110 -2.32 -13.12 14.53
N LYS A 111 -1.78 -14.11 13.83
CA LYS A 111 -0.67 -13.93 12.90
C LYS A 111 -1.14 -14.07 11.46
N ILE A 112 -0.66 -13.20 10.58
CA ILE A 112 -0.91 -13.30 9.15
C ILE A 112 -0.13 -14.49 8.56
N VAL A 113 -0.78 -15.24 7.67
CA VAL A 113 -0.19 -16.43 7.02
C VAL A 113 1.00 -16.08 6.11
N GLU A 114 1.96 -17.02 6.04
CA GLU A 114 3.21 -16.87 5.28
C GLU A 114 3.04 -16.49 3.80
N PRO A 115 2.04 -17.02 3.06
CA PRO A 115 1.86 -16.63 1.66
C PRO A 115 1.65 -15.13 1.46
N ILE A 116 1.09 -14.43 2.45
CA ILE A 116 0.93 -12.98 2.44
C ILE A 116 2.20 -12.30 2.94
N THR A 117 2.73 -12.71 4.11
CA THR A 117 3.88 -12.02 4.73
C THR A 117 5.17 -12.16 3.93
N SER A 118 5.34 -13.25 3.17
CA SER A 118 6.52 -13.45 2.32
C SER A 118 6.57 -12.52 1.10
N ARG A 119 5.47 -11.81 0.81
CA ARG A 119 5.42 -10.76 -0.23
C ARG A 119 5.67 -9.37 0.35
N MET A 120 5.85 -9.25 1.67
CA MET A 120 5.98 -8.00 2.38
C MET A 120 7.44 -7.72 2.75
N SER A 121 7.85 -6.47 2.64
CA SER A 121 9.11 -5.97 3.21
C SER A 121 8.89 -4.58 3.78
N PHE A 122 9.70 -4.20 4.77
CA PHE A 122 9.65 -2.87 5.37
C PHE A 122 10.98 -2.14 5.21
N ILE A 123 10.93 -0.84 4.96
CA ILE A 123 12.08 0.07 4.97
C ILE A 123 11.76 1.36 5.71
N LYS A 124 12.70 1.84 6.52
CA LYS A 124 12.61 3.20 7.08
C LYS A 124 12.91 4.21 6.00
N HIS A 125 11.95 5.07 5.69
CA HIS A 125 12.09 6.04 4.62
C HIS A 125 11.26 7.30 4.89
N ASP A 126 11.92 8.45 4.81
CA ASP A 126 11.28 9.75 4.87
C ASP A 126 11.01 10.28 3.45
N LEU A 127 9.73 10.49 3.13
CA LEU A 127 9.28 11.04 1.84
C LEU A 127 9.85 12.44 1.59
N LEU A 128 10.15 13.21 2.62
CA LEU A 128 10.74 14.55 2.50
C LEU A 128 12.24 14.52 2.16
N THR A 129 12.86 13.34 2.09
CA THR A 129 14.17 13.20 1.44
C THR A 129 14.09 13.41 -0.07
N LEU A 130 12.88 13.33 -0.65
CA LEU A 130 12.58 13.51 -2.08
C LEU A 130 13.41 12.59 -3.00
N LYS A 131 13.87 11.46 -2.47
CA LYS A 131 14.64 10.45 -3.20
C LYS A 131 13.97 9.09 -3.03
N PRO A 132 13.55 8.43 -4.10
CA PRO A 132 12.97 7.10 -3.96
C PRO A 132 14.07 6.12 -3.54
N PHE A 133 13.75 5.17 -2.67
CA PHE A 133 14.71 4.12 -2.28
C PHE A 133 14.88 3.05 -3.37
N GLU A 134 13.93 2.94 -4.29
CA GLU A 134 13.97 2.02 -5.43
C GLU A 134 13.22 2.62 -6.63
N MET A 135 13.42 2.05 -7.81
CA MET A 135 12.75 2.44 -9.04
C MET A 135 11.79 1.32 -9.52
N ASN A 136 11.04 1.65 -10.56
CA ASN A 136 10.25 0.70 -11.34
C ASN A 136 9.09 0.10 -10.53
N PHE A 137 8.36 0.97 -9.83
CA PHE A 137 7.11 0.62 -9.14
C PHE A 137 5.94 0.55 -10.13
N HIS A 138 5.11 -0.46 -9.98
CA HIS A 138 3.88 -0.64 -10.77
C HIS A 138 2.70 0.05 -10.09
N GLY A 139 2.72 0.12 -8.76
CA GLY A 139 1.75 0.81 -7.93
C GLY A 139 2.44 1.55 -6.78
N ILE A 140 1.94 2.73 -6.43
CA ILE A 140 2.29 3.44 -5.19
C ILE A 140 0.99 3.75 -4.45
N ILE A 141 0.93 3.42 -3.17
CA ILE A 141 -0.18 3.74 -2.27
C ILE A 141 0.35 4.75 -1.27
N CYS A 142 -0.23 5.94 -1.21
CA CYS A 142 0.11 6.95 -0.21
C CYS A 142 -1.17 7.61 0.28
N LYS A 143 -1.84 6.98 1.24
CA LYS A 143 -3.08 7.47 1.83
C LYS A 143 -2.80 8.04 3.22
N ASN A 144 -3.54 9.08 3.60
CA ASN A 144 -3.45 9.70 4.94
C ASN A 144 -2.09 10.29 5.37
N VAL A 145 -1.12 10.42 4.47
CA VAL A 145 0.23 10.93 4.81
C VAL A 145 0.41 12.36 4.32
N LEU A 146 0.12 12.61 3.04
CA LEU A 146 0.41 13.90 2.39
C LEU A 146 -0.40 15.06 2.96
N LEU A 147 -1.52 14.81 3.65
CA LEU A 147 -2.30 15.85 4.34
C LEU A 147 -1.52 16.56 5.45
N HIS A 148 -0.45 15.94 5.94
CA HIS A 148 0.45 16.53 6.93
C HIS A 148 1.56 17.40 6.32
N PHE A 149 1.75 17.37 4.99
CA PHE A 149 2.82 18.11 4.31
C PHE A 149 2.35 19.48 3.84
N GLN A 150 3.28 20.42 3.67
CA GLN A 150 3.03 21.70 3.02
C GLN A 150 2.73 21.52 1.52
N PRO A 151 1.98 22.43 0.88
CA PRO A 151 1.63 22.33 -0.54
C PRO A 151 2.84 22.04 -1.46
N GLU A 152 3.95 22.75 -1.26
CA GLU A 152 5.17 22.61 -2.08
C GLU A 152 5.83 21.24 -1.88
N GLN A 153 5.82 20.72 -0.65
CA GLN A 153 6.34 19.39 -0.35
C GLN A 153 5.50 18.29 -1.03
N ARG A 154 4.18 18.44 -1.04
CA ARG A 154 3.29 17.49 -1.74
C ARG A 154 3.62 17.42 -3.23
N ILE A 155 3.84 18.58 -3.86
CA ILE A 155 4.22 18.67 -5.28
C ILE A 155 5.51 17.88 -5.53
N GLU A 156 6.55 18.11 -4.74
CA GLU A 156 7.84 17.42 -4.91
C GLU A 156 7.74 15.92 -4.64
N VAL A 157 6.93 15.49 -3.67
CA VAL A 157 6.67 14.06 -3.41
C VAL A 157 5.95 13.42 -4.59
N PHE A 158 4.95 14.07 -5.19
CA PHE A 158 4.31 13.55 -6.41
C PHE A 158 5.26 13.46 -7.59
N LYS A 159 6.18 14.42 -7.77
CA LYS A 159 7.24 14.34 -8.79
C LYS A 159 8.17 13.17 -8.54
N MET A 160 8.56 12.94 -7.28
CA MET A 160 9.37 11.78 -6.90
C MET A 160 8.64 10.47 -7.22
N PHE A 161 7.38 10.34 -6.81
CA PHE A 161 6.56 9.16 -7.12
C PHE A 161 6.42 8.94 -8.62
N HIS A 162 6.13 10.00 -9.39
CA HIS A 162 6.07 9.93 -10.85
C HIS A 162 7.37 9.35 -11.43
N ASN A 163 8.53 9.82 -10.94
CA ASN A 163 9.83 9.43 -11.47
C ASN A 163 10.17 7.95 -11.20
N CYS A 164 9.79 7.40 -10.04
CA CYS A 164 10.05 5.99 -9.71
C CYS A 164 8.96 5.01 -10.18
N LEU A 165 7.83 5.50 -10.70
CA LEU A 165 6.77 4.68 -11.25
C LEU A 165 7.10 4.22 -12.69
N GLU A 166 6.78 2.97 -13.02
CA GLU A 166 6.80 2.46 -14.39
C GLU A 166 5.81 3.22 -15.28
N PRO A 167 6.09 3.40 -16.58
CA PRO A 167 5.14 3.98 -17.52
C PRO A 167 3.80 3.24 -17.50
N GLY A 168 2.71 3.98 -17.27
CA GLY A 168 1.37 3.40 -17.14
C GLY A 168 1.05 2.78 -15.78
N GLY A 169 1.98 2.81 -14.80
CA GLY A 169 1.72 2.43 -13.41
C GLY A 169 0.76 3.40 -12.70
N PHE A 170 0.36 3.03 -11.48
CA PHE A 170 -0.70 3.74 -10.74
C PHE A 170 -0.24 4.31 -9.40
N ILE A 171 -0.85 5.43 -9.02
CA ILE A 171 -0.71 6.03 -7.68
C ILE A 171 -2.10 6.14 -7.05
N VAL A 172 -2.22 5.74 -5.80
CA VAL A 172 -3.39 6.00 -4.96
C VAL A 172 -3.05 7.10 -3.97
N ASN A 173 -3.90 8.12 -3.93
CA ASN A 173 -3.84 9.21 -2.97
C ASN A 173 -5.04 9.18 -2.02
N GLU A 174 -4.96 9.93 -0.93
CA GLU A 174 -6.06 10.15 0.00
C GLU A 174 -7.32 10.69 -0.71
N GLN A 175 -8.50 10.16 -0.37
CA GLN A 175 -9.76 10.52 -1.05
C GLN A 175 -10.13 12.01 -0.88
N THR A 176 -9.73 12.59 0.25
CA THR A 176 -10.00 14.01 0.56
C THR A 176 -9.00 14.97 -0.09
N GLN A 177 -7.95 14.47 -0.74
CA GLN A 177 -6.91 15.29 -1.36
C GLN A 177 -6.90 15.17 -2.88
N GLN A 178 -7.09 16.30 -3.54
CA GLN A 178 -6.88 16.39 -4.98
C GLN A 178 -5.39 16.37 -5.31
N LEU A 179 -5.08 15.89 -6.52
CA LEU A 179 -3.75 15.98 -7.09
C LEU A 179 -3.35 17.47 -7.26
N PRO A 180 -2.12 17.89 -6.89
CA PRO A 180 -1.68 19.26 -7.11
C PRO A 180 -1.72 19.62 -8.60
N SER A 181 -2.20 20.83 -8.91
CA SER A 181 -2.37 21.30 -10.29
C SER A 181 -1.06 21.27 -11.10
N GLU A 182 0.06 21.51 -10.43
CA GLU A 182 1.42 21.60 -10.93
C GLU A 182 1.93 20.25 -11.45
N VAL A 183 1.39 19.14 -10.96
CA VAL A 183 1.74 17.79 -11.42
C VAL A 183 0.59 17.11 -12.17
N SER A 184 -0.56 17.78 -12.33
CA SER A 184 -1.73 17.20 -12.99
C SER A 184 -1.46 16.70 -14.40
N HIS A 185 -0.57 17.38 -15.14
CA HIS A 185 -0.17 17.00 -16.50
C HIS A 185 0.68 15.71 -16.58
N LEU A 186 1.19 15.22 -15.44
CA LEU A 186 1.98 13.99 -15.37
C LEU A 186 1.10 12.74 -15.17
N PHE A 187 -0.19 12.94 -14.89
CA PHE A 187 -1.08 11.87 -14.48
C PHE A 187 -2.45 11.96 -15.14
N GLU A 188 -3.01 10.80 -15.44
CA GLU A 188 -4.39 10.64 -15.89
C GLU A 188 -5.24 10.06 -14.76
N LYS A 189 -6.48 10.53 -14.59
CA LYS A 189 -7.41 9.93 -13.62
C LYS A 189 -7.83 8.54 -14.12
N ALA A 190 -7.53 7.49 -13.35
CA ALA A 190 -7.77 6.11 -13.79
C ALA A 190 -9.23 5.66 -13.59
N VAL A 191 -9.92 6.22 -12.59
CA VAL A 191 -11.32 5.90 -12.24
C VAL A 191 -12.04 7.16 -11.72
N PRO A 192 -13.36 7.31 -11.96
CA PRO A 192 -14.08 8.52 -11.58
C PRO A 192 -14.35 8.66 -10.07
N ASP A 193 -14.41 7.54 -9.36
CA ASP A 193 -14.96 7.38 -8.00
C ASP A 193 -13.90 7.05 -6.94
N ALA A 194 -12.61 7.13 -7.30
CA ALA A 194 -11.50 7.04 -6.35
C ALA A 194 -10.29 7.88 -6.79
N ASN A 195 -9.47 8.31 -5.84
CA ASN A 195 -8.22 9.01 -6.10
C ASN A 195 -7.08 8.08 -6.55
N ILE A 196 -7.30 7.45 -7.71
CA ILE A 196 -6.31 6.63 -8.42
C ILE A 196 -5.92 7.33 -9.71
N TYR A 197 -4.62 7.48 -9.90
CA TYR A 197 -4.02 8.20 -11.02
C TYR A 197 -3.01 7.32 -11.73
N ARG A 198 -3.01 7.33 -13.06
CA ARG A 198 -2.10 6.59 -13.92
C ARG A 198 -1.00 7.53 -14.41
N LYS A 199 0.25 7.08 -14.41
CA LYS A 199 1.36 7.82 -15.02
C LYS A 199 1.21 7.88 -16.54
N ILE A 200 1.39 9.07 -17.11
CA ILE A 200 1.40 9.35 -18.56
C ILE A 200 2.80 9.09 -19.13
#